data_AF-A0A7Y0RC07-F1
#
_entry.id   AF-A0A7Y0RC07-F1
#
_cell.length_a   1.000
_cell.length_b   1.000
_cell.length_c   1.000
_cell.angle_alpha   90.00
_cell.angle_beta   90.00
_cell.angle_gamma   90.00
#
_symmetry.space_group_name_H-M   'P 1'
#
loop_
_entity.id
_entity.type
_entity.pdbx_description
1 polymer ?
#
loop_
_entity_poly.entity_id
_entity_poly.type
_entity_poly.pdbx_seq_one_letter_code
_entity_poly.pdbx_strand_id
1 'polypeptide(L)'
;MLEVLTYAALARNEEIAARLQVEPKLYGYSGAGHKVEFIVNKEARYDDFKKPEIISGGGISDPVGVIAFIECKKVGVEQTINKSFKKKYKKNGSYKNYVIPFGEEIKIKFQGSSKAYSIFFLDEGSGPTINITENGNLIIKDDVVTDYRLIFPLYEDGSVGVIKNDGSLRDHQKTLKSCKILEIYGSNEFGGLALLNDCLSGPQTPEKAKQSSFVALDVRKKRYDSFDINENEEDLVSILVLTEFSHWEEKSQNIIKACIDVNLVVADSIIVQAFKVFEEKFGSDFYSMIKKDNLLNDDMVRSIAFEIVDEYEGKIFRDIKDGQLKKFAIIDGKLKIIS
;
A
#
# COMPACT_ATOMS: atom_id res chain seq x y z
N MET A 1 4.79 -2.98 -4.31
CA MET A 1 4.55 -3.02 -5.76
C MET A 1 4.59 -1.62 -6.36
N LEU A 2 3.74 -0.67 -5.93
CA LEU A 2 3.79 0.72 -6.42
C LEU A 2 5.21 1.29 -6.50
N GLU A 3 5.95 1.30 -5.39
CA GLU A 3 7.34 1.78 -5.35
C GLU A 3 8.27 1.01 -6.29
N VAL A 4 8.09 -0.30 -6.46
CA VAL A 4 8.93 -1.13 -7.34
C VAL A 4 8.67 -0.78 -8.81
N LEU A 5 7.41 -0.60 -9.21
CA LEU A 5 7.09 -0.16 -10.58
C LEU A 5 7.50 1.28 -10.84
N THR A 6 7.36 2.18 -9.86
CA THR A 6 7.88 3.55 -9.96
C THR A 6 9.40 3.54 -10.13
N TYR A 7 10.10 2.74 -9.33
CA TYR A 7 11.55 2.58 -9.44
C TYR A 7 11.93 1.99 -10.81
N ALA A 8 11.23 0.96 -11.28
CA ALA A 8 11.46 0.38 -12.60
C ALA A 8 11.28 1.41 -13.73
N ALA A 9 10.24 2.24 -13.65
CA ALA A 9 9.99 3.29 -14.63
C ALA A 9 11.05 4.41 -14.64
N LEU A 10 11.72 4.65 -13.51
CA LEU A 10 12.86 5.56 -13.44
C LEU A 10 14.16 4.90 -13.93
N ALA A 11 14.47 3.71 -13.40
CA ALA A 11 15.74 3.03 -13.60
C ALA A 11 15.93 2.43 -15.01
N ARG A 12 14.84 2.17 -15.75
CA ARG A 12 14.90 1.73 -17.16
C ARG A 12 15.52 2.77 -18.10
N ASN A 13 15.51 4.05 -17.71
CA ASN A 13 16.12 5.13 -18.48
C ASN A 13 17.50 5.40 -17.89
N GLU A 14 18.56 5.09 -18.63
CA GLU A 14 19.95 5.24 -18.16
C GLU A 14 20.26 6.67 -17.67
N GLU A 15 19.70 7.67 -18.33
CA GLU A 15 19.92 9.07 -17.98
C GLU A 15 19.29 9.43 -16.62
N ILE A 16 18.10 8.91 -16.34
CA ILE A 16 17.44 9.06 -15.03
C ILE A 16 18.17 8.21 -14.00
N ALA A 17 18.49 6.96 -14.32
CA ALA A 17 19.18 6.02 -13.44
C ALA A 17 20.50 6.60 -12.92
N ALA A 18 21.27 7.27 -13.79
CA ALA A 18 22.55 7.87 -13.41
C ALA A 18 22.39 9.04 -12.42
N ARG A 19 21.19 9.59 -12.29
CA ARG A 19 20.87 10.69 -11.37
C ARG A 19 20.12 10.22 -10.12
N LEU A 20 19.80 8.94 -10.04
CA LEU A 20 18.84 8.41 -9.10
C LEU A 20 19.47 8.09 -7.75
N GLN A 21 18.78 8.51 -6.69
CA GLN A 21 19.07 8.12 -5.32
C GLN A 21 17.79 7.58 -4.67
N VAL A 22 17.87 6.38 -4.11
CA VAL A 22 16.75 5.60 -3.59
C VAL A 22 16.73 5.65 -2.08
N GLU A 23 15.56 5.93 -1.49
CA GLU A 23 15.35 6.04 -0.05
C GLU A 23 16.26 7.03 0.74
N PRO A 24 16.68 8.19 0.20
CA PRO A 24 17.47 9.14 0.96
C PRO A 24 16.65 9.90 2.01
N LYS A 25 17.34 10.47 3.01
CA LYS A 25 16.78 11.51 3.87
C LYS A 25 16.96 12.89 3.23
N LEU A 26 15.88 13.54 2.84
CA LEU A 26 15.87 14.91 2.32
C LEU A 26 15.51 15.89 3.44
N TYR A 27 16.41 16.82 3.76
CA TYR A 27 16.20 17.75 4.86
C TYR A 27 15.50 19.02 4.38
N GLY A 28 14.34 19.33 4.97
CA GLY A 28 13.60 20.56 4.71
C GLY A 28 14.01 21.74 5.60
N TYR A 29 13.26 22.84 5.51
CA TYR A 29 13.49 24.08 6.24
C TYR A 29 13.41 23.89 7.76
N SER A 30 12.49 23.04 8.21
CA SER A 30 12.28 22.69 9.62
C SER A 30 13.47 21.96 10.27
N GLY A 31 14.44 21.51 9.47
CA GLY A 31 15.52 20.61 9.92
C GLY A 31 15.11 19.14 10.01
N ALA A 32 13.85 18.80 9.73
CA ALA A 32 13.40 17.41 9.66
C ALA A 32 14.01 16.72 8.41
N GLY A 33 14.56 15.52 8.62
CA GLY A 33 15.04 14.65 7.55
C GLY A 33 13.93 13.71 7.09
N HIS A 34 13.30 14.02 5.96
CA HIS A 34 12.20 13.27 5.38
C HIS A 34 12.74 12.10 4.56
N LYS A 35 12.36 10.85 4.89
CA LYS A 35 12.71 9.70 4.05
C LYS A 35 11.78 9.71 2.82
N VAL A 36 12.30 10.15 1.68
CA VAL A 36 11.59 10.14 0.39
C VAL A 36 11.92 8.87 -0.38
N GLU A 37 11.08 8.47 -1.32
CA GLU A 37 11.27 7.21 -2.05
C GLU A 37 12.39 7.32 -3.08
N PHE A 38 12.40 8.40 -3.85
CA PHE A 38 13.40 8.65 -4.88
C PHE A 38 13.78 10.13 -4.95
N ILE A 39 15.03 10.37 -5.29
CA ILE A 39 15.55 11.68 -5.66
C ILE A 39 16.20 11.57 -7.03
N VAL A 40 15.92 12.54 -7.89
CA VAL A 40 16.67 12.74 -9.13
C VAL A 40 17.56 13.96 -8.92
N ASN A 41 18.87 13.73 -9.00
CA ASN A 41 19.89 14.75 -8.86
C ASN A 41 20.17 15.43 -10.21
N LYS A 42 20.76 16.62 -10.15
CA LYS A 42 21.22 17.34 -11.34
C LYS A 42 22.38 16.61 -12.02
N GLU A 43 23.35 16.20 -11.22
CA GLU A 43 24.58 15.55 -11.68
C GLU A 43 24.36 14.04 -11.87
N ALA A 44 24.76 13.55 -13.05
CA ALA A 44 24.79 12.13 -13.36
C ALA A 44 26.05 11.47 -12.78
N ARG A 45 25.91 10.23 -12.32
CA ARG A 45 26.97 9.39 -11.79
C ARG A 45 27.02 8.08 -12.53
N TYR A 46 28.23 7.68 -12.84
CA TYR A 46 28.51 6.44 -13.53
C TYR A 46 29.66 5.74 -12.83
N ASP A 47 29.64 4.42 -12.82
CA ASP A 47 30.74 3.60 -12.36
C ASP A 47 31.94 3.63 -13.33
N ASP A 48 33.02 2.95 -12.98
CA ASP A 48 34.22 2.83 -13.82
C ASP A 48 33.95 2.19 -15.20
N PHE A 49 32.81 1.51 -15.36
CA PHE A 49 32.36 0.88 -16.60
C PHE A 49 31.36 1.74 -17.38
N LYS A 50 31.16 3.01 -17.00
CA LYS A 50 30.16 3.93 -17.56
C LYS A 50 28.71 3.46 -17.41
N LYS A 51 28.41 2.60 -16.45
CA LYS A 51 27.04 2.23 -16.13
C LYS A 51 26.47 3.19 -15.08
N PRO A 52 25.17 3.52 -15.15
CA PRO A 52 24.52 4.33 -14.13
C PRO A 52 24.77 3.83 -12.71
N GLU A 53 25.27 4.70 -11.84
CA GLU A 53 25.46 4.39 -10.42
C GLU A 53 24.26 4.90 -9.61
N ILE A 54 23.39 3.98 -9.16
CA ILE A 54 22.23 4.31 -8.33
C ILE A 54 22.65 4.27 -6.85
N ILE A 55 22.41 5.37 -6.14
CA ILE A 55 22.77 5.51 -4.72
C ILE A 55 21.61 5.02 -3.84
N SER A 56 21.89 4.23 -2.81
CA SER A 56 20.89 3.82 -1.81
C SER A 56 21.11 4.51 -0.47
N GLY A 57 20.07 5.12 0.09
CA GLY A 57 20.10 5.80 1.38
C GLY A 57 20.86 7.13 1.35
N GLY A 58 21.50 7.49 2.47
CA GLY A 58 22.21 8.77 2.63
C GLY A 58 21.31 9.94 3.04
N GLY A 59 21.90 11.13 3.14
CA GLY A 59 21.20 12.35 3.54
C GLY A 59 21.56 13.54 2.65
N ILE A 60 20.56 14.33 2.28
CA ILE A 60 20.70 15.54 1.46
C ILE A 60 20.29 16.74 2.31
N SER A 61 21.28 17.47 2.81
CA SER A 61 21.07 18.66 3.63
C SER A 61 20.80 19.92 2.81
N ASP A 62 21.27 19.97 1.57
CA ASP A 62 21.09 21.10 0.65
C ASP A 62 20.38 20.61 -0.63
N PRO A 63 19.14 21.06 -0.91
CA PRO A 63 18.39 20.65 -2.08
C PRO A 63 18.89 21.28 -3.39
N VAL A 64 19.96 22.07 -3.40
CA VAL A 64 20.45 22.75 -4.64
C VAL A 64 20.75 21.80 -5.79
N GLY A 65 21.28 20.62 -5.48
CA GLY A 65 21.57 19.57 -6.46
C GLY A 65 20.39 18.67 -6.83
N VAL A 66 19.20 18.89 -6.25
CA VAL A 66 18.01 18.06 -6.48
C VAL A 66 17.14 18.72 -7.55
N ILE A 67 16.81 17.98 -8.60
CA ILE A 67 15.88 18.44 -9.66
C ILE A 67 14.48 17.86 -9.48
N ALA A 68 14.34 16.72 -8.80
CA ALA A 68 13.05 16.21 -8.37
C ALA A 68 13.17 15.29 -7.15
N PHE A 69 12.10 15.20 -6.36
CA PHE A 69 11.92 14.13 -5.38
C PHE A 69 10.52 13.54 -5.51
N ILE A 70 10.44 12.24 -5.26
CA ILE A 70 9.26 11.43 -5.52
C ILE A 70 8.86 10.73 -4.22
N GLU A 71 7.60 10.89 -3.83
CA GLU A 71 6.96 10.05 -2.82
C GLU A 71 5.97 9.10 -3.49
N CYS A 72 5.85 7.89 -2.93
CA CYS A 72 4.82 6.94 -3.30
C CYS A 72 3.85 6.76 -2.14
N LYS A 73 2.54 6.93 -2.38
CA LYS A 73 1.52 6.63 -1.38
C LYS A 73 0.46 5.70 -1.96
N LYS A 74 0.21 4.62 -1.23
CA LYS A 74 -0.93 3.73 -1.43
C LYS A 74 -1.94 3.94 -0.32
N VAL A 75 -3.23 3.88 -0.59
CA VAL A 75 -4.28 3.94 0.44
C VAL A 75 -4.89 2.56 0.62
N GLY A 76 -4.09 1.68 1.21
CA GLY A 76 -4.51 0.31 1.45
C GLY A 76 -5.68 0.23 2.44
N VAL A 77 -6.28 -0.95 2.49
CA VAL A 77 -7.27 -1.31 3.49
C VAL A 77 -6.61 -1.31 4.88
N GLU A 78 -7.14 -0.52 5.81
CA GLU A 78 -6.67 -0.51 7.19
C GLU A 78 -7.33 -1.66 7.95
N GLN A 79 -6.52 -2.48 8.61
CA GLN A 79 -6.99 -3.46 9.58
C GLN A 79 -6.88 -2.86 10.97
N THR A 80 -8.03 -2.63 11.60
CA THR A 80 -8.09 -2.20 13.01
C THR A 80 -8.80 -3.25 13.84
N ILE A 81 -8.31 -3.49 15.06
CA ILE A 81 -8.98 -4.41 15.97
C ILE A 81 -10.38 -3.87 16.26
N ASN A 82 -11.40 -4.69 16.04
CA ASN A 82 -12.78 -4.30 16.26
C ASN A 82 -12.99 -3.84 17.71
N LYS A 83 -13.49 -2.61 17.88
CA LYS A 83 -13.56 -1.95 19.20
C LYS A 83 -14.46 -2.70 20.18
N SER A 84 -15.61 -3.19 19.72
CA SER A 84 -16.53 -3.96 20.56
C SER A 84 -15.94 -5.31 20.98
N PHE A 85 -15.26 -5.99 20.07
CA PHE A 85 -14.57 -7.24 20.34
C PHE A 85 -13.46 -7.04 21.39
N LYS A 86 -12.58 -6.04 21.17
CA LYS A 86 -11.51 -5.67 22.09
C LYS A 86 -12.01 -5.31 23.50
N LYS A 87 -13.19 -4.68 23.61
CA LYS A 87 -13.79 -4.33 24.90
C LYS A 87 -14.40 -5.55 25.62
N LYS A 88 -14.91 -6.51 24.84
CA LYS A 88 -15.63 -7.67 25.36
C LYS A 88 -14.68 -8.77 25.86
N TYR A 89 -13.64 -9.07 25.10
CA TYR A 89 -12.76 -10.20 25.37
C TYR A 89 -11.48 -9.79 26.08
N LYS A 90 -10.93 -10.69 26.90
CA LYS A 90 -9.66 -10.47 27.59
C LYS A 90 -8.50 -10.79 26.66
N LYS A 91 -7.48 -9.93 26.67
CA LYS A 91 -6.23 -10.14 25.93
C LYS A 91 -5.50 -11.37 26.50
N ASN A 92 -4.96 -12.20 25.63
CA ASN A 92 -4.20 -13.39 26.02
C ASN A 92 -2.75 -13.01 26.42
N GLY A 93 -2.58 -12.53 27.65
CA GLY A 93 -1.28 -12.10 28.16
C GLY A 93 -0.67 -10.97 27.32
N SER A 94 0.59 -11.16 26.88
CA SER A 94 1.32 -10.20 26.04
C SER A 94 0.98 -10.32 24.54
N TYR A 95 0.37 -11.43 24.11
CA TYR A 95 0.04 -11.70 22.70
C TYR A 95 -1.03 -10.75 22.15
N LYS A 96 -1.05 -10.52 20.84
CA LYS A 96 -2.00 -9.61 20.18
C LYS A 96 -3.41 -10.19 19.97
N ASN A 97 -3.69 -11.39 20.49
CA ASN A 97 -4.98 -12.08 20.38
C ASN A 97 -5.77 -12.07 21.71
N TYR A 98 -7.04 -12.51 21.64
CA TYR A 98 -8.00 -12.46 22.74
C TYR A 98 -8.60 -13.84 23.00
N VAL A 99 -8.91 -14.12 24.27
CA VAL A 99 -9.58 -15.36 24.69
C VAL A 99 -11.08 -15.19 24.54
N ILE A 100 -11.70 -16.05 23.73
CA ILE A 100 -13.16 -16.16 23.55
C ILE A 100 -13.62 -17.43 24.28
N PRO A 101 -14.32 -17.30 25.42
CA PRO A 101 -14.86 -18.45 26.15
C PRO A 101 -15.66 -19.40 25.27
N PHE A 102 -15.53 -20.71 25.53
CA PHE A 102 -16.35 -21.70 24.84
C PHE A 102 -17.85 -21.44 25.07
N GLY A 103 -18.64 -21.63 24.01
CA GLY A 103 -20.08 -21.34 23.99
C GLY A 103 -20.44 -19.87 23.83
N GLU A 104 -19.47 -18.95 23.85
CA GLU A 104 -19.76 -17.52 23.71
C GLU A 104 -19.97 -17.11 22.25
N GLU A 105 -21.04 -16.35 21.99
CA GLU A 105 -21.34 -15.83 20.66
C GLU A 105 -20.46 -14.62 20.31
N ILE A 106 -19.76 -14.72 19.17
CA ILE A 106 -19.23 -13.57 18.42
C ILE A 106 -20.21 -13.26 17.28
N LYS A 107 -20.77 -12.05 17.28
CA LYS A 107 -21.71 -11.62 16.25
C LYS A 107 -21.05 -10.74 15.20
N ILE A 108 -21.06 -11.19 13.95
CA ILE A 108 -20.61 -10.41 12.79
C ILE A 108 -21.82 -9.83 12.07
N LYS A 109 -21.95 -8.51 12.13
CA LYS A 109 -22.97 -7.75 11.41
C LYS A 109 -22.36 -6.52 10.76
N PHE A 110 -22.87 -6.17 9.58
CA PHE A 110 -22.57 -4.93 8.87
C PHE A 110 -23.72 -3.93 8.99
N GLN A 111 -23.40 -2.65 9.07
CA GLN A 111 -24.41 -1.60 9.06
C GLN A 111 -25.14 -1.61 7.71
N GLY A 112 -26.48 -1.56 7.74
CA GLY A 112 -27.30 -1.62 6.52
C GLY A 112 -27.53 -3.02 5.94
N SER A 113 -26.93 -4.07 6.49
CA SER A 113 -27.23 -5.46 6.12
C SER A 113 -28.21 -6.09 7.12
N SER A 114 -29.20 -6.82 6.59
CA SER A 114 -30.12 -7.64 7.38
C SER A 114 -29.47 -8.96 7.82
N LYS A 115 -28.45 -9.41 7.10
CA LYS A 115 -27.71 -10.65 7.39
C LYS A 115 -26.72 -10.44 8.54
N ALA A 116 -26.58 -11.47 9.37
CA ALA A 116 -25.60 -11.54 10.43
C ALA A 116 -25.12 -12.98 10.61
N TYR A 117 -23.85 -13.13 10.96
CA TYR A 117 -23.25 -14.42 11.30
C TYR A 117 -23.01 -14.48 12.80
N SER A 118 -23.31 -15.63 13.39
CA SER A 118 -23.02 -15.93 14.78
C SER A 118 -21.96 -17.03 14.83
N ILE A 119 -20.87 -16.76 15.53
CA ILE A 119 -19.69 -17.63 15.58
C ILE A 119 -19.51 -18.11 17.01
N PHE A 120 -19.27 -19.40 17.16
CA PHE A 120 -19.08 -20.05 18.45
C PHE A 120 -17.81 -20.90 18.40
N PHE A 121 -16.98 -20.77 19.43
CA PHE A 121 -15.98 -21.79 19.76
C PHE A 121 -16.65 -22.78 20.70
N LEU A 122 -16.61 -24.08 20.39
CA LEU A 122 -17.19 -25.13 21.23
C LEU A 122 -16.13 -26.17 21.57
N ASP A 123 -16.22 -26.75 22.76
CA ASP A 123 -15.46 -27.95 23.13
C ASP A 123 -16.37 -29.17 22.97
N GLU A 124 -16.11 -30.00 21.97
CA GLU A 124 -16.93 -31.18 21.65
C GLU A 124 -16.31 -32.49 22.16
N GLY A 125 -15.31 -32.42 23.05
CA GLY A 125 -14.65 -33.59 23.65
C GLY A 125 -13.69 -34.33 22.72
N SER A 126 -13.92 -34.32 21.40
CA SER A 126 -12.93 -34.71 20.38
C SER A 126 -11.90 -33.61 20.07
N GLY A 127 -12.17 -32.40 20.56
CA GLY A 127 -11.38 -31.21 20.32
C GLY A 127 -12.27 -29.97 20.15
N PRO A 128 -11.66 -28.77 20.14
CA PRO A 128 -12.39 -27.54 19.96
C PRO A 128 -12.75 -27.30 18.49
N THR A 129 -13.99 -26.87 18.25
CA THR A 129 -14.56 -26.57 16.93
C THR A 129 -15.02 -25.13 16.82
N ILE A 130 -15.10 -24.62 15.58
CA ILE A 130 -15.72 -23.35 15.24
C ILE A 130 -17.00 -23.63 14.46
N ASN A 131 -18.12 -23.15 15.03
CA ASN A 131 -19.42 -23.19 14.38
C ASN A 131 -19.82 -21.79 13.94
N ILE A 132 -20.21 -21.65 12.68
CA ILE A 132 -20.78 -20.42 12.14
C ILE A 132 -22.22 -20.69 11.75
N THR A 133 -23.13 -19.85 12.23
CA THR A 133 -24.54 -19.90 11.88
C THR A 133 -24.98 -18.62 11.16
N GLU A 134 -25.87 -18.78 10.18
CA GLU A 134 -26.60 -17.68 9.53
C GLU A 134 -28.08 -17.85 9.87
N ASN A 135 -28.68 -16.85 10.55
CA ASN A 135 -30.07 -16.91 11.01
C ASN A 135 -30.42 -18.18 11.82
N GLY A 136 -29.45 -18.69 12.61
CA GLY A 136 -29.61 -19.88 13.43
C GLY A 136 -29.32 -21.21 12.73
N ASN A 137 -29.15 -21.22 11.41
CA ASN A 137 -28.78 -22.42 10.66
C ASN A 137 -27.26 -22.56 10.63
N LEU A 138 -26.74 -23.74 10.98
CA LEU A 138 -25.31 -24.05 10.88
C LEU A 138 -24.90 -24.09 9.41
N ILE A 139 -23.93 -23.24 9.05
CA ILE A 139 -23.39 -23.16 7.68
C ILE A 139 -21.94 -23.65 7.59
N ILE A 140 -21.17 -23.52 8.68
CA ILE A 140 -19.78 -23.97 8.74
C ILE A 140 -19.55 -24.62 10.10
N LYS A 141 -18.88 -25.77 10.08
CA LYS A 141 -18.31 -26.44 11.25
C LYS A 141 -16.93 -26.95 10.86
N ASP A 142 -15.91 -26.34 11.45
CA ASP A 142 -14.50 -26.66 11.21
C ASP A 142 -13.76 -26.85 12.55
N ASP A 143 -12.65 -27.59 12.53
CA ASP A 143 -11.78 -27.73 13.71
C ASP A 143 -11.01 -26.43 13.97
N VAL A 144 -10.73 -26.13 15.24
CA VAL A 144 -9.86 -25.01 15.61
C VAL A 144 -8.41 -25.40 15.34
N VAL A 145 -7.82 -24.79 14.30
CA VAL A 145 -6.41 -24.93 13.96
C VAL A 145 -5.68 -23.58 14.05
N THR A 146 -4.35 -23.62 14.18
CA THR A 146 -3.53 -22.41 14.19
C THR A 146 -3.47 -21.78 12.80
N ASP A 147 -3.28 -20.46 12.75
CA ASP A 147 -3.16 -19.68 11.51
C ASP A 147 -4.34 -19.83 10.56
N TYR A 148 -5.54 -19.96 11.13
CA TYR A 148 -6.79 -20.04 10.39
C TYR A 148 -7.47 -18.68 10.33
N ARG A 149 -8.10 -18.34 9.20
CA ARG A 149 -8.88 -17.10 9.09
C ARG A 149 -10.26 -17.33 8.50
N LEU A 150 -11.20 -16.50 8.96
CA LEU A 150 -12.51 -16.33 8.36
C LEU A 150 -12.66 -14.90 7.89
N ILE A 151 -13.02 -14.73 6.62
CA ILE A 151 -13.19 -13.42 6.00
C ILE A 151 -14.68 -13.21 5.76
N PHE A 152 -15.21 -12.08 6.24
CA PHE A 152 -16.61 -11.69 6.09
C PHE A 152 -16.68 -10.46 5.19
N PRO A 153 -16.87 -10.62 3.86
CA PRO A 153 -17.04 -9.49 2.96
C PRO A 153 -18.43 -8.87 3.06
N LEU A 154 -18.50 -7.54 2.93
CA LEU A 154 -19.67 -6.77 2.54
C LEU A 154 -19.39 -6.18 1.15
N TYR A 155 -20.26 -6.44 0.20
CA TYR A 155 -20.15 -5.92 -1.16
C TYR A 155 -20.98 -4.64 -1.35
N GLU A 156 -20.69 -3.87 -2.39
CA GLU A 156 -21.41 -2.62 -2.72
C GLU A 156 -22.90 -2.85 -3.00
N ASP A 157 -23.28 -4.03 -3.49
CA ASP A 157 -24.68 -4.44 -3.69
C ASP A 157 -25.42 -4.76 -2.36
N GLY A 158 -24.75 -4.64 -1.22
CA GLY A 158 -25.27 -4.93 0.11
C GLY A 158 -25.24 -6.40 0.50
N SER A 159 -24.82 -7.30 -0.39
CA SER A 159 -24.66 -8.71 -0.06
C SER A 159 -23.47 -8.93 0.87
N VAL A 160 -23.59 -9.94 1.74
CA VAL A 160 -22.54 -10.37 2.65
C VAL A 160 -22.27 -11.86 2.49
N GLY A 161 -21.05 -12.27 2.78
CA GLY A 161 -20.62 -13.66 2.71
C GLY A 161 -19.71 -14.06 3.87
N VAL A 162 -19.28 -15.31 3.81
CA VAL A 162 -18.18 -15.85 4.63
C VAL A 162 -17.26 -16.63 3.71
N ILE A 163 -15.96 -16.40 3.83
CA ILE A 163 -14.91 -17.08 3.08
C ILE A 163 -14.01 -17.76 4.11
N LYS A 164 -13.80 -19.06 3.91
CA LYS A 164 -12.94 -19.91 4.75
C LYS A 164 -11.47 -19.69 4.46
N ASN A 165 -10.61 -20.35 5.22
CA ASN A 165 -9.16 -20.20 5.13
C ASN A 165 -8.56 -20.57 3.76
N ASP A 166 -9.18 -21.53 3.07
CA ASP A 166 -8.82 -22.00 1.73
C ASP A 166 -9.30 -21.08 0.60
N GLY A 167 -10.14 -20.09 0.90
CA GLY A 167 -10.65 -19.13 -0.07
C GLY A 167 -9.87 -17.81 -0.10
N SER A 168 -10.00 -17.08 -1.21
CA SER A 168 -9.43 -15.74 -1.37
C SER A 168 -10.47 -14.74 -1.83
N LEU A 169 -10.43 -13.51 -1.30
CA LEU A 169 -11.20 -12.39 -1.86
C LEU A 169 -10.88 -12.12 -3.33
N ARG A 170 -9.70 -12.55 -3.81
CA ARG A 170 -9.28 -12.44 -5.22
C ARG A 170 -10.20 -13.22 -6.17
N ASP A 171 -10.85 -14.26 -5.67
CA ASP A 171 -11.70 -15.15 -6.47
C ASP A 171 -13.13 -14.61 -6.59
N HIS A 172 -13.44 -13.50 -5.91
CA HIS A 172 -14.77 -12.88 -5.93
C HIS A 172 -14.81 -11.69 -6.89
N GLN A 173 -15.75 -11.72 -7.85
CA GLN A 173 -15.90 -10.66 -8.84
C GLN A 173 -16.60 -9.39 -8.33
N LYS A 174 -17.33 -9.49 -7.20
CA LYS A 174 -18.10 -8.37 -6.68
C LYS A 174 -17.19 -7.32 -6.03
N THR A 175 -17.48 -6.05 -6.27
CA THR A 175 -16.79 -4.94 -5.62
C THR A 175 -17.03 -4.95 -4.11
N LEU A 176 -15.94 -5.01 -3.35
CA LEU A 176 -15.94 -5.01 -1.90
C LEU A 176 -16.20 -3.59 -1.36
N LYS A 177 -17.14 -3.45 -0.44
CA LYS A 177 -17.41 -2.22 0.31
C LYS A 177 -16.64 -2.15 1.63
N SER A 178 -16.60 -3.26 2.37
CA SER A 178 -15.82 -3.41 3.60
C SER A 178 -15.66 -4.88 3.95
N CYS A 179 -14.79 -5.22 4.88
CA CYS A 179 -14.61 -6.59 5.32
C CYS A 179 -14.36 -6.67 6.83
N LYS A 180 -14.67 -7.82 7.44
CA LYS A 180 -14.19 -8.19 8.77
C LYS A 180 -13.39 -9.48 8.66
N ILE A 181 -12.28 -9.58 9.37
CA ILE A 181 -11.45 -10.78 9.36
C ILE A 181 -11.33 -11.29 10.80
N LEU A 182 -11.76 -12.53 11.04
CA LEU A 182 -11.52 -13.24 12.29
C LEU A 182 -10.29 -14.14 12.08
N GLU A 183 -9.17 -13.76 12.69
CA GLU A 183 -7.94 -14.54 12.70
C GLU A 183 -7.93 -15.44 13.94
N ILE A 184 -7.66 -16.72 13.77
CA ILE A 184 -7.73 -17.75 14.78
C ILE A 184 -6.33 -18.31 14.99
N TYR A 185 -5.88 -18.25 16.23
CA TYR A 185 -4.54 -18.62 16.67
C TYR A 185 -4.53 -19.95 17.42
N GLY A 186 -5.65 -20.68 17.41
CA GLY A 186 -5.85 -21.93 18.15
C GLY A 186 -6.82 -21.76 19.33
N SER A 187 -6.61 -22.54 20.38
CA SER A 187 -7.43 -22.58 21.59
C SER A 187 -6.58 -22.85 22.83
N ASN A 188 -7.16 -22.64 24.00
CA ASN A 188 -6.64 -23.08 25.29
C ASN A 188 -7.77 -23.67 26.15
N GLU A 189 -7.47 -23.99 27.41
CA GLU A 189 -8.44 -24.53 28.38
C GLU A 189 -9.64 -23.61 28.66
N PHE A 190 -9.53 -22.32 28.34
CA PHE A 190 -10.59 -21.33 28.58
C PHE A 190 -11.44 -21.04 27.35
N GLY A 191 -10.97 -21.34 26.15
CA GLY A 191 -11.69 -21.05 24.91
C GLY A 191 -10.82 -20.89 23.67
N GLY A 192 -11.40 -20.31 22.63
CA GLY A 192 -10.72 -19.97 21.38
C GLY A 192 -9.79 -18.76 21.55
N LEU A 193 -8.68 -18.76 20.81
CA LEU A 193 -7.77 -17.62 20.71
C LEU A 193 -7.97 -16.95 19.36
N ALA A 194 -8.53 -15.75 19.33
CA ALA A 194 -8.79 -15.06 18.06
C ALA A 194 -8.62 -13.54 18.13
N LEU A 195 -8.54 -12.93 16.94
CA LEU A 195 -8.52 -11.50 16.73
C LEU A 195 -9.53 -11.13 15.65
N LEU A 196 -10.49 -10.27 15.97
CA LEU A 196 -11.42 -9.71 14.99
C LEU A 196 -10.93 -8.34 14.52
N ASN A 197 -10.65 -8.21 13.24
CA ASN A 197 -10.27 -6.96 12.60
C ASN A 197 -11.42 -6.40 11.74
N ASP A 198 -11.70 -5.11 11.87
CA ASP A 198 -12.45 -4.33 10.89
C ASP A 198 -11.48 -3.86 9.79
N CYS A 199 -11.80 -4.20 8.54
CA CYS A 199 -11.03 -3.84 7.35
C CYS A 199 -11.76 -2.72 6.60
N LEU A 200 -11.26 -1.50 6.74
CA LEU A 200 -11.88 -0.28 6.19
C LEU A 200 -11.04 0.28 5.04
N SER A 201 -11.69 0.59 3.92
CA SER A 201 -11.09 1.37 2.83
C SER A 201 -11.10 2.86 3.19
N GLY A 202 -10.00 3.58 2.94
CA GLY A 202 -9.98 5.05 2.94
C GLY A 202 -9.64 5.84 4.23
N PRO A 203 -9.57 5.32 5.47
CA PRO A 203 -9.36 6.19 6.65
C PRO A 203 -7.97 6.86 6.70
N GLN A 204 -7.03 6.41 5.88
CA GLN A 204 -5.65 6.92 5.85
C GLN A 204 -5.39 7.99 4.80
N THR A 205 -6.38 8.33 3.95
CA THR A 205 -6.12 9.26 2.83
C THR A 205 -5.76 10.66 3.31
N PRO A 206 -6.40 11.23 4.35
CA PRO A 206 -6.02 12.57 4.83
C PRO A 206 -4.64 12.59 5.45
N GLU A 207 -4.24 11.52 6.16
CA GLU A 207 -2.94 11.43 6.81
C GLU A 207 -1.81 11.29 5.78
N LYS A 208 -1.99 10.44 4.76
CA LYS A 208 -1.01 10.28 3.68
C LYS A 208 -0.88 11.53 2.82
N ALA A 209 -2.00 12.19 2.51
CA ALA A 209 -2.02 13.48 1.83
C ALA A 209 -1.21 14.53 2.60
N LYS A 210 -1.44 14.64 3.91
CA LYS A 210 -0.70 15.55 4.78
C LYS A 210 0.78 15.25 4.80
N GLN A 211 1.18 13.99 5.00
CA GLN A 211 2.58 13.59 5.06
C GLN A 211 3.34 14.03 3.81
N SER A 212 2.89 13.65 2.61
CA SER A 212 3.57 14.03 1.36
C SER A 212 3.54 15.54 1.12
N SER A 213 2.43 16.20 1.44
CA SER A 213 2.31 17.65 1.30
C SER A 213 3.27 18.40 2.23
N PHE A 214 3.44 17.94 3.48
CA PHE A 214 4.39 18.55 4.40
C PHE A 214 5.83 18.39 3.95
N VAL A 215 6.21 17.23 3.41
CA VAL A 215 7.55 17.06 2.82
C VAL A 215 7.76 18.07 1.70
N ALA A 216 6.79 18.19 0.78
CA ALA A 216 6.91 19.12 -0.33
C ALA A 216 7.01 20.58 0.10
N LEU A 217 6.14 21.01 1.02
CA LEU A 217 6.15 22.36 1.58
C LEU A 217 7.47 22.68 2.30
N ASP A 218 7.97 21.74 3.11
CA ASP A 218 9.18 21.94 3.92
C ASP A 218 10.45 22.01 3.06
N VAL A 219 10.55 21.17 2.02
CA VAL A 219 11.65 21.22 1.05
C VAL A 219 11.55 22.47 0.19
N ARG A 220 10.35 22.85 -0.28
CA ARG A 220 10.13 24.07 -1.08
C ARG A 220 10.52 25.31 -0.31
N LYS A 221 10.11 25.41 0.96
CA LYS A 221 10.49 26.52 1.83
C LYS A 221 11.99 26.64 1.98
N LYS A 222 12.71 25.51 2.04
CA LYS A 222 14.18 25.53 2.07
C LYS A 222 14.80 25.98 0.75
N ARG A 223 14.23 25.55 -0.37
CA ARG A 223 14.76 25.79 -1.71
C ARG A 223 14.52 27.22 -2.21
N TYR A 224 13.33 27.75 -1.98
CA TYR A 224 12.85 29.00 -2.57
C TYR A 224 12.42 30.05 -1.55
N ASP A 225 12.57 29.78 -0.25
CA ASP A 225 12.04 30.61 0.83
C ASP A 225 10.51 30.85 0.74
N SER A 226 9.80 29.96 0.03
CA SER A 226 8.35 30.01 -0.21
C SER A 226 7.68 28.66 0.03
N PHE A 227 6.43 28.69 0.47
CA PHE A 227 5.56 27.50 0.53
C PHE A 227 4.69 27.34 -0.73
N ASP A 228 4.42 28.45 -1.42
CA ASP A 228 3.52 28.50 -2.57
C ASP A 228 4.19 27.89 -3.81
N ILE A 229 3.38 27.21 -4.63
CA ILE A 229 3.80 26.71 -5.94
C ILE A 229 3.80 27.88 -6.92
N ASN A 230 4.94 28.16 -7.54
CA ASN A 230 5.05 29.17 -8.59
C ASN A 230 5.35 28.52 -9.95
N GLU A 231 4.68 28.97 -11.01
CA GLU A 231 4.83 28.39 -12.37
C GLU A 231 6.26 28.50 -12.94
N ASN A 232 7.07 29.44 -12.41
CA ASN A 232 8.45 29.66 -12.84
C ASN A 232 9.48 28.79 -12.08
N GLU A 233 9.07 28.06 -11.04
CA GLU A 233 9.95 27.20 -10.22
C GLU A 233 10.14 25.83 -10.87
N GLU A 234 10.77 25.80 -12.05
CA GLU A 234 10.99 24.55 -12.78
C GLU A 234 12.23 23.74 -12.31
N ASP A 235 13.01 24.28 -11.39
CA ASP A 235 14.32 23.72 -11.04
C ASP A 235 14.27 22.61 -9.97
N LEU A 236 13.13 22.46 -9.29
CA LEU A 236 12.86 21.40 -8.34
C LEU A 236 11.39 21.00 -8.45
N VAL A 237 11.12 19.74 -8.80
CA VAL A 237 9.75 19.22 -8.92
C VAL A 237 9.45 18.23 -7.81
N SER A 238 8.42 18.49 -7.02
CA SER A 238 7.84 17.54 -6.08
C SER A 238 6.80 16.66 -6.78
N ILE A 239 6.95 15.34 -6.66
CA ILE A 239 6.11 14.38 -7.36
C ILE A 239 5.51 13.40 -6.36
N LEU A 240 4.18 13.23 -6.40
CA LEU A 240 3.48 12.21 -5.64
C LEU A 240 2.92 11.15 -6.59
N VAL A 241 3.35 9.91 -6.42
CA VAL A 241 2.82 8.75 -7.16
C VAL A 241 1.86 7.98 -6.27
N LEU A 242 0.67 7.69 -6.80
CA LEU A 242 -0.44 7.10 -6.09
C LEU A 242 -0.88 5.77 -6.70
N THR A 243 -1.52 4.94 -5.90
CA THR A 243 -2.38 3.82 -6.33
C THR A 243 -3.65 3.83 -5.47
N GLU A 244 -4.64 3.00 -5.80
CA GLU A 244 -5.90 2.91 -5.08
C GLU A 244 -6.62 4.28 -5.07
N PHE A 245 -6.47 5.04 -6.16
CA PHE A 245 -6.89 6.45 -6.23
C PHE A 245 -8.39 6.65 -6.03
N SER A 246 -9.20 5.64 -6.39
CA SER A 246 -10.65 5.62 -6.14
C SER A 246 -11.02 5.74 -4.65
N HIS A 247 -10.10 5.38 -3.74
CA HIS A 247 -10.30 5.50 -2.30
C HIS A 247 -9.80 6.84 -1.73
N TRP A 248 -9.18 7.71 -2.52
CA TRP A 248 -8.77 9.04 -2.07
C TRP A 248 -9.96 9.98 -2.00
N GLU A 249 -10.28 10.45 -0.80
CA GLU A 249 -11.33 11.46 -0.59
C GLU A 249 -11.01 12.76 -1.34
N GLU A 250 -12.04 13.43 -1.87
CA GLU A 250 -11.91 14.70 -2.61
C GLU A 250 -11.09 15.74 -1.85
N LYS A 251 -11.31 15.87 -0.54
CA LYS A 251 -10.54 16.76 0.33
C LYS A 251 -9.04 16.43 0.31
N SER A 252 -8.69 15.14 0.35
CA SER A 252 -7.30 14.69 0.30
C SER A 252 -6.67 14.97 -1.07
N GLN A 253 -7.43 14.78 -2.14
CA GLN A 253 -7.01 15.12 -3.51
C GLN A 253 -6.76 16.62 -3.67
N ASN A 254 -7.60 17.47 -3.08
CA ASN A 254 -7.44 18.93 -3.15
C ASN A 254 -6.20 19.41 -2.39
N ILE A 255 -5.86 18.78 -1.25
CA ILE A 255 -4.63 19.09 -0.50
C ILE A 255 -3.39 18.79 -1.34
N ILE A 256 -3.28 17.58 -1.91
CA ILE A 256 -2.07 17.21 -2.68
C ILE A 256 -1.92 18.05 -3.95
N LYS A 257 -3.03 18.43 -4.62
CA LYS A 257 -3.01 19.33 -5.78
C LYS A 257 -2.54 20.74 -5.43
N ALA A 258 -2.77 21.20 -4.20
CA ALA A 258 -2.37 22.52 -3.76
C ALA A 258 -0.91 22.59 -3.29
N CYS A 259 -0.35 21.46 -2.82
CA CYS A 259 0.97 21.46 -2.16
C CYS A 259 2.08 20.80 -2.99
N ILE A 260 1.73 19.90 -3.92
CA ILE A 260 2.67 19.06 -4.69
C ILE A 260 2.56 19.39 -6.17
N ASP A 261 3.70 19.57 -6.85
CA ASP A 261 3.77 20.08 -8.21
C ASP A 261 3.14 19.10 -9.22
N VAL A 262 3.37 17.80 -9.04
CA VAL A 262 2.85 16.75 -9.92
C VAL A 262 2.25 15.61 -9.11
N ASN A 263 1.03 15.21 -9.45
CA ASN A 263 0.34 14.10 -8.81
C ASN A 263 -0.03 13.04 -9.86
N LEU A 264 0.52 11.85 -9.73
CA LEU A 264 0.45 10.75 -10.68
C LEU A 264 -0.26 9.55 -10.08
N VAL A 265 -0.98 8.79 -10.89
CA VAL A 265 -1.71 7.58 -10.48
C VAL A 265 -1.27 6.39 -11.33
N VAL A 266 -0.77 5.34 -10.70
CA VAL A 266 -0.62 4.03 -11.34
C VAL A 266 -1.94 3.28 -11.19
N ALA A 267 -2.49 2.82 -12.32
CA ALA A 267 -3.76 2.12 -12.34
C ALA A 267 -3.68 0.80 -11.56
N ASP A 268 -4.72 0.49 -10.78
CA ASP A 268 -4.76 -0.72 -9.96
C ASP A 268 -4.69 -1.99 -10.81
N SER A 269 -5.16 -1.95 -12.06
CA SER A 269 -5.01 -3.05 -13.02
C SER A 269 -3.55 -3.39 -13.30
N ILE A 270 -2.67 -2.39 -13.40
CA ILE A 270 -1.22 -2.58 -13.60
C ILE A 270 -0.60 -3.17 -12.33
N ILE A 271 -1.01 -2.70 -11.16
CA ILE A 271 -0.56 -3.25 -9.87
C ILE A 271 -0.96 -4.72 -9.72
N VAL A 272 -2.21 -5.06 -10.04
CA VAL A 272 -2.72 -6.44 -10.00
C VAL A 272 -2.02 -7.32 -11.02
N GLN A 273 -1.80 -6.82 -12.24
CA GLN A 273 -1.01 -7.53 -13.24
C GLN A 273 0.40 -7.82 -12.72
N ALA A 274 1.08 -6.83 -12.18
CA ALA A 274 2.43 -7.01 -11.64
C ALA A 274 2.44 -8.05 -10.51
N PHE A 275 1.46 -8.04 -9.61
CA PHE A 275 1.32 -9.07 -8.60
C PHE A 275 1.15 -10.48 -9.19
N LYS A 276 0.31 -10.63 -10.22
CA LYS A 276 0.10 -11.92 -10.90
C LYS A 276 1.38 -12.43 -11.57
N VAL A 277 2.10 -11.55 -12.29
CA VAL A 277 3.36 -11.92 -12.95
C VAL A 277 4.42 -12.33 -11.92
N PHE A 278 4.54 -11.60 -10.81
CA PHE A 278 5.45 -11.98 -9.73
C PHE A 278 5.06 -13.31 -9.07
N GLU A 279 3.77 -13.53 -8.81
CA GLU A 279 3.25 -14.80 -8.24
C GLU A 279 3.51 -15.98 -9.18
N GLU A 280 3.32 -15.80 -10.50
CA GLU A 280 3.62 -16.83 -11.50
C GLU A 280 5.12 -17.18 -11.54
N LYS A 281 5.99 -16.18 -11.41
CA LYS A 281 7.45 -16.36 -11.51
C LYS A 281 8.08 -16.88 -10.22
N PHE A 282 7.62 -16.44 -9.07
CA PHE A 282 8.25 -16.70 -7.77
C PHE A 282 7.42 -17.60 -6.84
N GLY A 283 6.21 -18.00 -7.23
CA GLY A 283 5.34 -18.87 -6.43
C GLY A 283 4.79 -18.17 -5.19
N SER A 284 4.44 -18.95 -4.16
CA SER A 284 3.76 -18.47 -2.94
C SER A 284 4.52 -17.39 -2.16
N ASP A 285 5.84 -17.34 -2.30
CA ASP A 285 6.72 -16.43 -1.56
C ASP A 285 7.05 -15.14 -2.32
N PHE A 286 6.37 -14.87 -3.44
CA PHE A 286 6.63 -13.72 -4.31
C PHE A 286 6.63 -12.37 -3.57
N TYR A 287 5.87 -12.24 -2.46
CA TYR A 287 5.85 -11.02 -1.66
C TYR A 287 7.24 -10.61 -1.15
N SER A 288 8.09 -11.59 -0.83
CA SER A 288 9.46 -11.35 -0.38
C SER A 288 10.34 -10.73 -1.47
N MET A 289 9.98 -10.93 -2.75
CA MET A 289 10.69 -10.42 -3.92
C MET A 289 10.34 -8.96 -4.25
N ILE A 290 9.19 -8.45 -3.78
CA ILE A 290 8.71 -7.09 -4.08
C ILE A 290 9.39 -6.07 -3.14
N LYS A 291 10.67 -5.79 -3.38
CA LYS A 291 11.48 -4.82 -2.63
C LYS A 291 12.34 -3.99 -3.59
N LYS A 292 12.58 -2.72 -3.25
CA LYS A 292 13.46 -1.84 -4.05
C LYS A 292 14.90 -2.37 -4.11
N ASP A 293 15.39 -2.96 -3.01
CA ASP A 293 16.71 -3.59 -2.96
C ASP A 293 16.83 -4.75 -3.97
N ASN A 294 15.80 -5.59 -4.08
CA ASN A 294 15.79 -6.66 -5.07
C ASN A 294 15.74 -6.12 -6.51
N LEU A 295 15.08 -4.97 -6.77
CA LEU A 295 15.14 -4.37 -8.10
C LEU A 295 16.58 -3.98 -8.49
N LEU A 296 17.41 -3.59 -7.52
CA LEU A 296 18.81 -3.24 -7.75
C LEU A 296 19.70 -4.47 -7.90
N ASN A 297 19.48 -5.50 -7.07
CA ASN A 297 20.42 -6.59 -6.86
C ASN A 297 19.99 -7.93 -7.49
N ASP A 298 18.74 -8.08 -7.91
CA ASP A 298 18.19 -9.31 -8.50
C ASP A 298 17.79 -9.06 -9.97
N ASP A 299 18.55 -9.65 -10.88
CA ASP A 299 18.37 -9.52 -12.33
C ASP A 299 16.97 -9.97 -12.80
N MET A 300 16.40 -10.99 -12.17
CA MET A 300 15.10 -11.52 -12.55
C MET A 300 13.98 -10.59 -12.10
N VAL A 301 14.04 -10.09 -10.87
CA VAL A 301 13.09 -9.07 -10.37
C VAL A 301 13.16 -7.82 -11.24
N ARG A 302 14.37 -7.38 -11.58
CA ARG A 302 14.61 -6.23 -12.45
C ARG A 302 14.02 -6.44 -13.85
N SER A 303 14.31 -7.57 -14.49
CA SER A 303 13.78 -7.89 -15.83
C SER A 303 12.27 -7.88 -15.84
N ILE A 304 11.63 -8.59 -14.89
CA ILE A 304 10.17 -8.68 -14.80
C ILE A 304 9.55 -7.29 -14.60
N ALA A 305 10.10 -6.49 -13.68
CA ALA A 305 9.57 -5.15 -13.42
C ALA A 305 9.74 -4.22 -14.62
N PHE A 306 10.86 -4.33 -15.36
CA PHE A 306 11.08 -3.55 -16.58
C PHE A 306 10.12 -3.98 -17.68
N GLU A 307 9.95 -5.28 -17.90
CA GLU A 307 9.01 -5.86 -18.88
C GLU A 307 7.58 -5.37 -18.65
N ILE A 308 7.10 -5.37 -17.40
CA ILE A 308 5.77 -4.84 -17.05
C ILE A 308 5.65 -3.37 -17.43
N VAL A 309 6.68 -2.56 -17.18
CA VAL A 309 6.66 -1.13 -17.53
C VAL A 309 6.82 -0.91 -19.04
N ASP A 310 7.56 -1.78 -19.73
CA ASP A 310 7.77 -1.79 -21.19
C ASP A 310 6.50 -2.08 -21.97
N GLU A 311 5.63 -2.94 -21.45
CA GLU A 311 4.32 -3.21 -22.05
C GLU A 311 3.48 -1.93 -22.23
N TYR A 312 3.69 -0.94 -21.35
CA TYR A 312 3.04 0.37 -21.41
C TYR A 312 3.94 1.47 -22.00
N GLU A 313 5.04 1.12 -22.68
CA GLU A 313 6.03 2.07 -23.22
C GLU A 313 6.58 3.07 -22.17
N GLY A 314 6.61 2.66 -20.89
CA GLY A 314 6.96 3.52 -19.75
C GLY A 314 5.82 4.41 -19.24
N LYS A 315 4.68 4.45 -19.91
CA LYS A 315 3.55 5.37 -19.65
C LYS A 315 2.57 4.80 -18.62
N ILE A 316 3.07 4.40 -17.46
CA ILE A 316 2.25 3.79 -16.39
C ILE A 316 1.58 4.80 -15.46
N PHE A 317 1.88 6.10 -15.62
CA PHE A 317 1.45 7.15 -14.71
C PHE A 317 0.34 8.01 -15.33
N ARG A 318 -0.87 7.95 -14.80
CA ARG A 318 -1.93 8.91 -15.18
C ARG A 318 -1.79 10.19 -14.37
N ASP A 319 -1.59 11.32 -15.02
CA ASP A 319 -1.59 12.62 -14.34
C ASP A 319 -3.02 13.01 -13.92
N ILE A 320 -3.20 13.40 -12.66
CA ILE A 320 -4.51 13.80 -12.14
C ILE A 320 -4.97 15.14 -12.76
N LYS A 321 -4.04 15.97 -13.23
CA LYS A 321 -4.33 17.28 -13.82
C LYS A 321 -5.00 17.17 -15.19
N ASP A 322 -4.43 16.38 -16.09
CA ASP A 322 -4.88 16.28 -17.48
C ASP A 322 -5.47 14.91 -17.86
N GLY A 323 -5.37 13.92 -16.97
CA GLY A 323 -5.89 12.57 -17.18
C GLY A 323 -5.09 11.72 -18.17
N GLN A 324 -3.98 12.23 -18.71
CA GLN A 324 -3.17 11.53 -19.70
C GLN A 324 -2.18 10.58 -19.02
N LEU A 325 -1.86 9.49 -19.73
CA LEU A 325 -0.76 8.61 -19.36
C LEU A 325 0.57 9.28 -19.69
N LYS A 326 1.52 9.18 -18.75
CA LYS A 326 2.81 9.86 -18.77
C LYS A 326 3.92 8.91 -18.39
N LYS A 327 5.13 9.26 -18.82
CA LYS A 327 6.41 8.66 -18.42
C LYS A 327 7.40 9.74 -17.98
N PHE A 328 8.44 9.32 -17.27
CA PHE A 328 9.55 10.19 -16.90
C PHE A 328 10.59 10.28 -18.02
N ALA A 329 11.14 11.48 -18.23
CA ALA A 329 12.26 11.73 -19.12
C ALA A 329 13.15 12.84 -18.56
N ILE A 330 14.44 12.84 -18.90
CA ILE A 330 15.30 14.01 -18.74
C ILE A 330 15.26 14.79 -20.06
N ILE A 331 14.93 16.09 -19.97
CA ILE A 331 14.95 17.02 -21.09
C ILE A 331 15.63 18.30 -20.59
N ASP A 332 16.69 18.74 -21.28
CA ASP A 332 17.48 19.91 -20.90
C ASP A 332 17.98 19.88 -19.45
N GLY A 333 18.36 18.68 -18.98
CA GLY A 333 18.86 18.47 -17.61
C GLY A 333 17.78 18.54 -16.52
N LYS A 334 16.50 18.62 -16.87
CA LYS A 334 15.36 18.62 -15.94
C LYS A 334 14.55 17.33 -16.07
N LEU A 335 13.95 16.89 -14.96
CA LEU A 335 12.97 15.82 -15.00
C LEU A 335 11.65 16.37 -15.56
N LYS A 336 11.19 15.82 -16.68
CA LYS A 336 9.91 16.14 -17.30
C LYS A 336 9.00 14.91 -17.30
N ILE A 337 7.70 15.18 -17.21
CA ILE A 337 6.63 14.18 -17.23
C ILE A 337 5.91 14.32 -18.57
N ILE A 338 6.15 13.38 -19.48
CA ILE A 338 5.75 13.49 -20.90
C ILE A 338 4.78 12.39 -21.31
N SER A 339 3.89 12.69 -22.26
CA SER A 339 2.86 11.78 -22.75
C SER A 339 3.34 10.71 -23.72
#